data_AF-A0A6M5YVY5-F1
#
_entry.id   AF-A0A6M5YVY5-F1
#
_cell.length_a   1.000
_cell.length_b   1.000
_cell.length_c   1.000
_cell.angle_alpha   90.00
_cell.angle_beta   90.00
_cell.angle_gamma   90.00
#
_symmetry.space_group_name_H-M   'P 1'
#
loop_
_entity.id
_entity.type
_entity.pdbx_description
1 polymer ?
#
loop_
_entity_poly.entity_id
_entity_poly.type
_entity_poly.pdbx_seq_one_letter_code
_entity_poly.pdbx_strand_id
1 'polypeptide(L)'
;MRACWQGQVGDVLTERDQWQTRLGEPPPGEAQTAEERRDPRRVVAQARSYLGNNRDRMAYPRYRREGLPTTSSLAESLVGEVNARVKSKQKHGIRSAGAESILQLRAAVLSQDDRLPRFFAERPGCPFRKRDALNRKSEDAPAQTAA
;
A
#
# COMPACT_ATOMS: atom_id res chain seq x y z
N MET A 1 -6.52 2.23 24.48
CA MET A 1 -7.03 2.21 23.09
C MET A 1 -8.53 2.50 22.96
N ARG A 2 -9.42 1.91 23.78
CA ARG A 2 -10.88 2.14 23.68
C ARG A 2 -11.29 3.62 23.64
N ALA A 3 -10.68 4.47 24.48
CA ALA A 3 -10.95 5.91 24.52
C ALA A 3 -10.74 6.61 23.16
N CYS A 4 -9.67 6.29 22.42
CA CYS A 4 -9.45 6.84 21.08
C CYS A 4 -10.62 6.50 20.13
N TRP A 5 -11.10 5.25 20.14
CA TRP A 5 -12.25 4.80 19.35
C TRP A 5 -13.58 5.45 19.75
N GLN A 6 -13.67 5.96 20.97
CA GLN A 6 -14.82 6.70 21.47
C GLN A 6 -14.72 8.21 21.16
N GLY A 7 -13.66 8.66 20.49
CA GLY A 7 -13.40 10.08 20.22
C GLY A 7 -12.77 10.82 21.41
N GLN A 8 -12.38 10.10 22.46
CA GLN A 8 -11.80 10.64 23.69
C GLN A 8 -10.25 10.61 23.63
N VAL A 9 -9.68 10.96 22.48
CA VAL A 9 -8.21 10.99 22.29
C VAL A 9 -7.54 12.05 23.17
N GLY A 10 -8.27 13.10 23.55
CA GLY A 10 -7.78 14.13 24.49
C GLY A 10 -7.39 13.54 25.84
N ASP A 11 -8.21 12.65 26.39
CA ASP A 11 -7.93 12.00 27.69
C ASP A 11 -6.67 11.13 27.61
N VAL A 12 -6.52 10.41 26.49
CA VAL A 12 -5.32 9.59 26.23
C VAL A 12 -4.08 10.46 26.11
N LEU A 13 -4.17 11.61 25.42
CA LEU A 13 -3.05 12.55 25.29
C LEU A 13 -2.63 13.13 26.65
N THR A 14 -3.59 13.49 27.50
CA THR A 14 -3.33 13.93 28.89
C THR A 14 -2.64 12.85 29.70
N GLU A 15 -3.07 11.58 29.57
CA GLU A 15 -2.40 10.47 30.22
C GLU A 15 -0.96 10.30 29.71
N ARG A 16 -0.74 10.42 28.39
CA ARG A 16 0.61 10.35 27.81
C ARG A 16 1.51 11.50 28.29
N ASP A 17 0.97 12.70 28.49
CA ASP A 17 1.70 13.83 29.08
C ASP A 17 2.20 13.53 30.49
N GLN A 18 1.35 12.94 31.32
CA GLN A 18 1.72 12.54 32.67
C GLN A 18 2.83 11.49 32.66
N TRP A 19 2.75 10.52 31.74
CA TRP A 19 3.81 9.52 31.56
C TRP A 19 5.12 10.15 31.07
N GLN A 20 5.07 11.07 30.11
CA GLN A 20 6.26 11.75 29.62
C GLN A 20 6.94 12.55 30.74
N THR A 21 6.14 13.26 31.55
CA THR A 21 6.65 14.02 32.71
C THR A 21 7.36 13.12 33.72
N ARG A 22 6.82 11.92 33.98
CA ARG A 22 7.41 10.96 34.92
C ARG A 22 8.68 10.29 34.40
N LEU A 23 8.73 9.99 33.10
CA LEU A 23 9.85 9.28 32.48
C LEU A 23 10.98 10.23 32.05
N GLY A 24 10.68 11.51 31.84
CA GLY A 24 11.60 12.50 31.29
C GLY A 24 11.65 12.48 29.76
N GLU A 25 12.45 13.39 29.20
CA GLU A 25 12.59 13.54 27.74
C GLU A 25 13.28 12.34 27.08
N PRO A 26 12.86 11.95 25.85
CA PRO A 26 13.55 10.91 25.11
C PRO A 26 15.00 11.31 24.80
N PRO A 27 15.93 10.34 24.70
CA PRO A 27 17.28 10.62 24.25
C PRO A 27 17.28 11.36 22.90
N PRO A 28 18.18 12.34 22.70
CA PRO A 28 18.25 13.07 21.44
C PRO A 28 18.63 12.15 20.27
N GLY A 29 18.27 12.58 19.06
CA GLY A 29 18.55 11.83 17.82
C GLY A 29 17.62 10.64 17.58
N GLU A 30 17.82 9.97 16.45
CA GLU A 30 17.07 8.77 16.09
C GLU A 30 17.64 7.52 16.78
N ALA A 31 16.75 6.57 17.09
CA ALA A 31 17.15 5.30 17.69
C ALA A 31 17.79 4.39 16.64
N GLN A 32 19.05 4.06 16.83
CA GLN A 32 19.85 3.21 15.95
C GLN A 32 19.66 1.73 16.28
N THR A 33 19.53 1.40 17.57
CA THR A 33 19.38 0.01 18.04
C THR A 33 17.93 -0.38 18.32
N ALA A 34 17.67 -1.68 18.45
CA ALA A 34 16.33 -2.17 18.80
C ALA A 34 15.98 -1.82 20.25
N GLU A 35 16.98 -1.81 21.12
CA GLU A 35 16.89 -1.46 22.53
C GLU A 35 16.55 0.02 22.68
N GLU A 36 17.24 0.90 21.96
CA GLU A 36 16.93 2.34 21.94
C GLU A 36 15.51 2.59 21.42
N ARG A 37 15.06 1.89 20.38
CA ARG A 37 13.68 2.00 19.89
C ARG A 37 12.63 1.62 20.94
N ARG A 38 13.01 0.77 21.91
CA ARG A 38 12.15 0.31 23.00
C ARG A 38 12.32 1.13 24.29
N ASP A 39 13.15 2.18 24.30
CA ASP A 39 13.25 3.10 25.43
C ASP A 39 11.84 3.64 25.76
N PRO A 40 11.33 3.45 27.00
CA PRO A 40 10.00 3.89 27.40
C PRO A 40 9.72 5.37 27.10
N ARG A 41 10.73 6.24 27.21
CA ARG A 41 10.62 7.68 26.93
C ARG A 41 10.34 7.94 25.45
N ARG A 42 10.99 7.19 24.56
CA ARG A 42 10.75 7.27 23.10
C ARG A 42 9.40 6.72 22.73
N VAL A 43 9.00 5.59 23.30
CA VAL A 43 7.69 4.97 23.03
C VAL A 43 6.55 5.91 23.41
N VAL A 44 6.61 6.52 24.60
CA VAL A 44 5.60 7.49 25.05
C VAL A 44 5.61 8.75 24.18
N ALA A 45 6.78 9.30 23.87
CA ALA A 45 6.90 10.49 23.03
C ALA A 45 6.36 10.25 21.61
N GLN A 46 6.69 9.11 21.00
CA GLN A 46 6.19 8.73 19.68
C GLN A 46 4.67 8.53 19.68
N ALA A 47 4.14 7.81 20.67
CA ALA A 47 2.70 7.62 20.80
C ALA A 47 1.97 8.96 20.97
N ARG A 48 2.49 9.85 21.83
CA ARG A 48 1.96 11.19 22.02
C ARG A 48 1.96 11.99 20.71
N SER A 49 3.09 12.04 20.03
CA SER A 49 3.24 12.77 18.76
C SER A 49 2.28 12.24 17.69
N TYR A 50 2.22 10.92 17.53
CA TYR A 50 1.32 10.29 16.56
C TYR A 50 -0.15 10.59 16.85
N LEU A 51 -0.59 10.41 18.11
CA LEU A 51 -1.97 10.69 18.51
C LEU A 51 -2.31 12.17 18.38
N GLY A 52 -1.36 13.06 18.72
CA GLY A 52 -1.52 14.51 18.58
C GLY A 52 -1.72 14.92 17.12
N ASN A 53 -0.83 14.47 16.24
CA ASN A 53 -0.89 14.78 14.81
C ASN A 53 -2.14 14.22 14.11
N ASN A 54 -2.74 13.17 14.66
CA ASN A 54 -3.92 12.52 14.09
C ASN A 54 -5.21 12.79 14.87
N ARG A 55 -5.19 13.68 15.88
CA ARG A 55 -6.33 13.94 16.77
C ARG A 55 -7.62 14.20 16.01
N ASP A 56 -7.58 15.11 15.04
CA ASP A 56 -8.77 15.52 14.28
C ASP A 56 -9.27 14.41 13.34
N ARG A 57 -8.38 13.49 12.94
CA ARG A 57 -8.73 12.32 12.14
C ARG A 57 -9.36 11.20 12.96
N MET A 58 -9.29 11.25 14.29
CA MET A 58 -9.88 10.25 15.20
C MET A 58 -11.34 10.53 15.55
N ALA A 59 -12.10 11.12 14.62
CA ALA A 59 -13.53 11.41 14.75
C ALA A 59 -14.41 10.15 14.56
N TYR A 60 -14.02 9.01 15.15
CA TYR A 60 -14.71 7.72 14.99
C TYR A 60 -16.21 7.73 15.35
N PRO A 61 -16.70 8.48 16.35
CA PRO A 61 -18.14 8.59 16.59
C PRO A 61 -18.90 9.19 15.39
N ARG A 62 -18.33 10.22 14.74
CA ARG A 62 -18.89 10.81 13.53
C ARG A 62 -18.89 9.81 12.38
N TYR A 63 -17.74 9.15 12.15
CA TYR A 63 -17.61 8.15 11.07
C TYR A 63 -18.67 7.04 11.19
N ARG A 64 -18.92 6.54 12.40
CA ARG A 64 -19.97 5.53 12.62
C ARG A 64 -21.38 6.03 12.31
N ARG A 65 -21.70 7.28 12.69
CA ARG A 65 -23.00 7.89 12.38
C ARG A 65 -23.19 8.11 10.88
N GLU A 66 -22.11 8.42 10.17
CA GLU A 66 -22.12 8.63 8.72
C GLU A 66 -21.97 7.32 7.91
N GLY A 67 -21.82 6.16 8.57
CA GLY A 67 -21.56 4.89 7.90
C GLY A 67 -20.19 4.81 7.20
N LEU A 68 -19.25 5.68 7.56
CA LEU A 68 -17.90 5.70 7.00
C LEU A 68 -17.05 4.54 7.54
N PRO A 69 -16.11 4.01 6.74
CA PRO A 69 -15.19 2.96 7.20
C PRO A 69 -14.36 3.41 8.40
N THR A 70 -14.35 2.60 9.46
CA THR A 70 -13.55 2.85 10.68
C THR A 70 -12.34 1.94 10.82
N THR A 71 -12.18 0.99 9.89
CA THR A 71 -11.13 -0.04 9.90
C THR A 71 -10.41 -0.03 8.57
N SER A 72 -9.10 -0.24 8.60
CA SER A 72 -8.26 -0.43 7.41
C SER A 72 -8.47 -1.80 6.77
N SER A 73 -9.19 -2.73 7.42
CA SER A 73 -9.35 -4.11 6.94
C SER A 73 -9.84 -4.19 5.49
N LEU A 74 -10.77 -3.33 5.08
CA LEU A 74 -11.26 -3.31 3.70
C LEU A 74 -10.14 -2.95 2.71
N ALA A 75 -9.33 -1.93 3.03
CA ALA A 75 -8.21 -1.52 2.21
C ALA A 75 -7.08 -2.56 2.23
N GLU A 76 -6.76 -3.12 3.40
CA GLU A 76 -5.73 -4.14 3.56
C GLU A 76 -6.09 -5.44 2.83
N SER A 77 -7.35 -5.88 2.90
CA SER A 77 -7.85 -7.02 2.14
C SER A 77 -7.73 -6.78 0.65
N LEU A 78 -8.11 -5.61 0.14
CA LEU A 78 -7.97 -5.26 -1.27
C LEU A 78 -6.50 -5.25 -1.70
N VAL A 79 -5.61 -4.66 -0.90
CA VAL A 79 -4.16 -4.70 -1.14
C VAL A 79 -3.65 -6.14 -1.15
N GLY A 80 -4.17 -7.01 -0.28
CA GLY A 80 -3.90 -8.44 -0.26
C GLY A 80 -4.31 -9.15 -1.54
N GLU A 81 -5.55 -8.95 -2.01
CA GLU A 81 -6.07 -9.53 -3.25
C GLU A 81 -5.26 -9.09 -4.47
N VAL A 82 -4.91 -7.79 -4.55
CA VAL A 82 -4.06 -7.26 -5.61
C VAL A 82 -2.67 -7.90 -5.55
N ASN A 83 -2.04 -7.94 -4.36
CA ASN A 83 -0.69 -8.47 -4.19
C ASN A 83 -0.61 -9.97 -4.49
N ALA A 84 -1.56 -10.78 -4.03
CA ALA A 84 -1.58 -12.23 -4.24
C ALA A 84 -1.49 -12.61 -5.72
N ARG A 85 -2.00 -11.74 -6.61
CA ARG A 85 -2.04 -12.02 -8.05
C ARG A 85 -1.01 -11.25 -8.86
N VAL A 86 -0.57 -10.08 -8.39
CA VAL A 86 0.47 -9.27 -9.03
C VAL A 86 1.87 -9.78 -8.70
N LYS A 87 2.11 -10.18 -7.45
CA LYS A 87 3.40 -10.72 -6.99
C LYS A 87 3.33 -12.24 -7.00
N SER A 88 3.67 -12.87 -8.13
CA SER A 88 3.86 -14.33 -8.14
C SER A 88 5.14 -14.74 -7.39
N LYS A 89 5.28 -16.04 -7.10
CA LYS A 89 6.45 -16.65 -6.43
C LYS A 89 7.81 -16.28 -7.06
N GLN A 90 7.81 -15.93 -8.34
CA GLN A 90 9.01 -15.60 -9.12
C GLN A 90 9.30 -14.09 -9.18
N LYS A 91 8.47 -13.24 -8.54
CA LYS A 91 8.59 -11.78 -8.55
C LYS A 91 8.99 -11.25 -9.94
N HIS A 92 8.26 -11.65 -10.99
CA HIS A 92 8.44 -11.04 -12.31
C HIS A 92 8.10 -9.56 -12.15
N GLY A 93 9.14 -8.75 -11.96
CA GLY A 93 9.00 -7.32 -11.73
C GLY A 93 8.18 -6.79 -12.88
N ILE A 94 7.00 -6.26 -12.56
CA ILE A 94 6.32 -5.45 -13.55
C ILE A 94 7.27 -4.31 -13.83
N ARG A 95 7.93 -4.34 -14.99
CA ARG A 95 8.73 -3.21 -15.46
C ARG A 95 7.79 -2.00 -15.39
N SER A 96 8.27 -0.87 -14.88
CA SER A 96 7.45 0.32 -14.57
C SER A 96 6.45 0.67 -15.69
N ALA A 97 6.84 0.49 -16.95
CA ALA A 97 6.01 0.70 -18.13
C ALA A 97 4.71 -0.14 -18.22
N GLY A 98 4.55 -1.22 -17.46
CA GLY A 98 3.35 -2.08 -17.48
C GLY A 98 2.57 -2.15 -16.16
N ALA A 99 3.03 -1.47 -15.11
CA ALA A 99 2.45 -1.55 -13.77
C ALA A 99 1.04 -0.97 -13.73
N GLU A 100 0.89 0.20 -14.34
CA GLU A 100 -0.39 0.90 -14.42
C GLU A 100 -1.44 0.06 -15.15
N SER A 101 -1.11 -0.51 -16.31
CA SER A 101 -2.05 -1.34 -17.08
C SER A 101 -2.51 -2.58 -16.31
N ILE A 102 -1.61 -3.20 -15.53
CA ILE A 102 -1.96 -4.34 -14.68
C ILE A 102 -2.86 -3.91 -13.52
N LEU A 103 -2.58 -2.77 -12.89
CA LEU A 103 -3.41 -2.21 -11.83
C LEU A 103 -4.82 -1.89 -12.34
N GLN A 104 -4.94 -1.24 -13.50
CA GLN A 104 -6.22 -0.92 -14.13
C GLN A 104 -7.02 -2.17 -14.46
N LEU A 105 -6.38 -3.19 -15.05
CA LEU A 105 -7.03 -4.46 -15.33
C LEU A 105 -7.54 -5.14 -14.05
N ARG A 106 -6.73 -5.15 -12.99
CA ARG A 106 -7.13 -5.76 -11.71
C ARG A 106 -8.26 -4.99 -11.03
N ALA A 107 -8.17 -3.66 -11.00
CA ALA A 107 -9.25 -2.82 -10.51
C ALA A 107 -10.55 -3.08 -11.29
N ALA A 108 -10.48 -3.23 -12.61
CA ALA A 108 -11.63 -3.50 -13.45
C ALA A 108 -12.27 -4.87 -13.22
N VAL A 109 -11.48 -5.90 -12.89
CA VAL A 109 -12.00 -7.22 -12.50
C VAL A 109 -12.64 -7.20 -11.12
N LEU A 110 -12.03 -6.52 -10.14
CA LEU A 110 -12.49 -6.53 -8.75
C LEU A 110 -13.68 -5.60 -8.50
N SER A 111 -13.86 -4.55 -9.30
CA SER A 111 -14.90 -3.53 -9.07
C SER A 111 -16.32 -4.01 -9.36
N GLN A 112 -16.52 -5.14 -10.06
CA GLN A 112 -17.84 -5.74 -10.35
C GLN A 112 -18.87 -4.76 -10.95
N ASP A 113 -18.42 -3.73 -11.66
CA ASP A 113 -19.26 -2.65 -12.21
C ASP A 113 -19.28 -2.64 -13.75
N ASP A 114 -19.02 -3.81 -14.34
CA ASP A 114 -18.97 -4.07 -15.77
C ASP A 114 -18.01 -3.18 -16.56
N ARG A 115 -17.09 -2.46 -15.89
CA ARG A 115 -16.15 -1.57 -16.58
C ARG A 115 -15.20 -2.33 -17.51
N LEU A 116 -14.87 -3.58 -17.19
CA LEU A 116 -14.04 -4.42 -18.04
C LEU A 116 -14.76 -4.90 -19.31
N PRO A 117 -15.96 -5.52 -19.22
CA PRO A 117 -16.80 -5.79 -20.39
C PRO A 117 -17.01 -4.56 -21.29
N ARG A 118 -17.39 -3.43 -20.69
CA ARG A 118 -17.63 -2.17 -21.40
C ARG A 118 -16.39 -1.71 -22.17
N PHE A 119 -15.23 -1.73 -21.51
CA PHE A 119 -13.96 -1.40 -22.16
C PHE A 119 -13.69 -2.31 -23.36
N PHE A 120 -13.90 -3.63 -23.26
CA PHE A 120 -13.67 -4.53 -24.40
C PHE A 120 -14.67 -4.34 -25.54
N ALA A 121 -15.90 -3.94 -25.24
CA ALA A 121 -16.93 -3.65 -26.26
C ALA A 121 -16.67 -2.34 -27.01
N GLU A 122 -16.20 -1.31 -26.30
CA GLU A 122 -16.04 0.05 -26.83
C GLU A 122 -14.62 0.35 -27.32
N ARG A 123 -13.64 -0.47 -26.91
CA ARG A 123 -12.24 -0.23 -27.29
C ARG A 123 -12.12 -0.24 -28.82
N PRO A 124 -11.57 0.83 -29.43
CA PRO A 124 -11.27 0.82 -30.85
C PRO A 124 -10.35 -0.37 -31.12
N GLY A 125 -10.78 -1.27 -32.01
CA GLY A 125 -10.04 -2.46 -32.37
C GLY A 125 -8.59 -2.10 -32.65
N CYS A 126 -7.66 -2.63 -31.86
CA CYS A 126 -6.24 -2.35 -32.08
C CYS A 126 -5.76 -3.31 -33.18
N PRO A 127 -5.33 -2.82 -34.36
CA PRO A 127 -4.77 -3.66 -35.40
C PRO A 127 -3.33 -4.03 -35.01
N PHE A 128 -3.14 -4.68 -33.87
CA PHE A 128 -1.82 -5.18 -33.49
C PHE A 128 -1.56 -6.46 -34.26
N ARG A 129 -0.99 -6.33 -35.47
CA ARG A 129 -0.33 -7.45 -36.15
C ARG A 129 0.70 -8.04 -35.19
N LYS A 130 0.73 -9.37 -35.04
CA LYS A 130 1.87 -10.07 -34.45
C LYS A 130 3.14 -9.52 -35.11
N ARG A 131 4.12 -9.08 -34.33
CA ARG A 131 5.45 -8.77 -34.88
C ARG A 131 6.09 -10.09 -35.30
N ASP A 132 5.91 -10.49 -36.56
CA ASP A 132 6.65 -11.61 -37.17
C ASP A 132 8.17 -11.38 -37.21
N ALA A 133 8.62 -10.14 -36.95
CA ALA A 133 10.02 -9.74 -37.03
C ALA A 133 10.94 -10.26 -35.91
N LEU A 134 10.43 -10.96 -34.89
CA LEU A 134 11.29 -11.56 -33.84
C LEU A 134 11.68 -13.02 -34.14
N ASN A 135 11.08 -13.67 -35.15
CA ASN A 135 11.45 -15.03 -35.56
C ASN A 135 12.33 -15.08 -36.82
N ARG A 136 12.71 -13.92 -37.37
CA ARG A 136 13.64 -13.81 -38.50
C ARG A 136 15.08 -13.73 -38.02
N LYS A 137 15.49 -14.67 -37.16
CA LYS A 137 16.88 -14.89 -36.76
C LYS A 137 17.13 -16.39 -36.66
N SER A 138 17.03 -17.09 -37.78
CA SER A 138 17.58 -18.44 -37.94
C SER A 138 17.61 -18.95 -39.39
N GLU A 139 17.76 -18.08 -40.40
CA GLU A 139 17.92 -18.55 -41.79
C GLU A 139 19.12 -17.98 -42.56
N ASP A 140 19.75 -16.89 -42.11
CA ASP A 140 20.97 -16.37 -42.73
C ASP A 140 22.18 -16.51 -41.79
N ALA A 141 22.62 -17.75 -41.55
CA ALA A 141 23.99 -18.01 -41.10
C ALA A 141 24.75 -18.63 -42.28
N PRO A 142 25.78 -17.99 -42.84
CA PRO A 142 26.56 -18.60 -43.91
C PRO A 142 27.28 -19.84 -43.37
N ALA A 143 27.19 -20.94 -44.13
CA ALA A 143 27.92 -22.17 -43.87
C ALA A 143 29.42 -21.86 -43.76
N GLN A 144 29.99 -22.10 -42.58
CA GLN A 144 31.43 -22.17 -42.42
C GLN A 144 31.92 -23.44 -43.13
N THR A 145 32.46 -23.28 -44.33
CA THR A 145 33.26 -24.32 -44.98
C THR A 145 34.62 -24.37 -44.30
N ALA A 146 34.90 -25.47 -43.62
CA ALA A 146 36.22 -25.83 -43.17
C ALA A 146 37.00 -26.49 -44.33
N ALA A 147 38.15 -25.94 -44.68
CA ALA A 147 39.34 -26.61 -45.21
C ALA A 147 40.50 -25.62 -45.24
#